data_AF-A0AAW2KXU7-F1
#
_entry.id   AF-A0AAW2KXU7-F1
#
_cell.length_a   1.000
_cell.length_b   1.000
_cell.length_c   1.000
_cell.angle_alpha   90.00
_cell.angle_beta   90.00
_cell.angle_gamma   90.00
#
_symmetry.space_group_name_H-M   'P 1'
#
loop_
_entity.id
_entity.type
_entity.pdbx_description
1 polymer ?
#
loop_
_entity_poly.entity_id
_entity_poly.type
_entity_poly.pdbx_seq_one_letter_code
_entity_poly.pdbx_strand_id
1 'polypeptide(L)'
;MYNFSNSRSDVVEINGDIRIHGKSSTIFIASSSERGLHSWTVMPYPRKADLSAMQRVRKWTMKFQVAEKLPDCIRTFSIPTVLFSTGDFSSNPYHDFSDLLIPLYLTARPFNQTLLFLITDNHQPWISKYRPILERLSKHDIIEIDKRDEVICFARTTFGLKAHEELGLNSSEFPYYSIRDFRQFLRSTYSLDRTSINDRSRSRPRMLIISRKNTRVFKNEGEVAEMGKSLGFDVLVEDIPCNMTIVARFVNSFDVMVGVHGAGLTNMVFLPDNAVLIQIIPLGLESSARRYYDSPTKDMTLRYIGYKVSVNESSLFGKYPPDSEVYRDPSAVRSRGYLRFRSTYMDNQDVNIDLGRFRETLLNALQLVRN
;
A
#
# COMPACT_ATOMS: atom_id res chain seq x y z
N MET A 1 -9.99 -9.87 22.25
CA MET A 1 -10.83 -9.04 21.36
C MET A 1 -10.75 -9.62 19.96
N TYR A 2 -11.89 -9.91 19.36
CA TYR A 2 -12.00 -10.42 17.99
C TYR A 2 -12.69 -9.36 17.15
N ASN A 3 -12.02 -8.83 16.11
CA ASN A 3 -12.63 -7.91 15.16
C ASN A 3 -12.76 -8.61 13.81
N PHE A 4 -13.96 -9.12 13.54
CA PHE A 4 -14.33 -9.76 12.27
C PHE A 4 -15.35 -8.93 11.48
N SER A 5 -15.77 -7.77 11.99
CA SER A 5 -16.76 -6.90 11.33
C SER A 5 -16.12 -5.94 10.33
N ASN A 6 -14.82 -5.64 10.48
CA ASN A 6 -14.09 -4.77 9.56
C ASN A 6 -14.03 -5.39 8.14
N SER A 7 -14.41 -4.64 7.10
CA SER A 7 -14.50 -5.16 5.73
C SER A 7 -13.16 -5.48 5.06
N ARG A 8 -12.04 -4.94 5.57
CA ARG A 8 -10.69 -5.13 5.02
C ARG A 8 -9.93 -6.28 5.67
N SER A 9 -10.00 -6.45 6.98
CA SER A 9 -9.12 -7.37 7.72
C SER A 9 -9.82 -8.00 8.91
N ASP A 10 -9.48 -9.25 9.20
CA ASP A 10 -9.82 -9.90 10.46
C ASP A 10 -8.62 -9.79 11.41
N VAL A 11 -8.88 -9.31 12.64
CA VAL A 11 -7.83 -9.12 13.65
C VAL A 11 -8.24 -9.77 14.96
N VAL A 12 -7.32 -10.52 15.55
CA VAL A 12 -7.53 -11.19 16.84
C VAL A 12 -6.46 -10.75 17.83
N GLU A 13 -6.88 -10.10 18.91
CA GLU A 13 -6.00 -9.71 20.02
C GLU A 13 -6.28 -10.56 21.25
N ILE A 14 -5.27 -11.26 21.76
CA ILE A 14 -5.39 -12.17 22.89
C ILE A 14 -4.37 -11.80 23.96
N ASN A 15 -4.80 -11.87 25.21
CA ASN A 15 -3.95 -11.82 26.40
C ASN A 15 -4.13 -13.14 27.16
N GLY A 16 -3.04 -13.72 27.67
CA GLY A 16 -3.04 -14.99 28.39
C GLY A 16 -1.85 -15.86 28.03
N ASP A 17 -1.90 -17.16 28.35
CA ASP A 17 -0.90 -18.14 27.92
C ASP A 17 -1.18 -18.56 26.47
N ILE A 18 -0.39 -17.99 25.55
CA ILE A 18 -0.50 -18.18 24.10
C ILE A 18 0.76 -18.89 23.62
N ARG A 19 0.61 -20.07 23.02
CA ARG A 19 1.72 -20.90 22.53
C ARG A 19 1.60 -21.09 21.03
N ILE A 20 2.61 -20.64 20.29
CA ILE A 20 2.59 -20.61 18.82
C ILE A 20 3.55 -21.67 18.29
N HIS A 21 3.03 -22.59 17.50
CA HIS A 21 3.82 -23.60 16.79
C HIS A 21 3.77 -23.33 15.28
N GLY A 22 4.90 -22.92 14.74
CA GLY A 22 5.00 -22.40 13.37
C GLY A 22 4.84 -23.47 12.29
N LYS A 23 5.51 -24.61 12.45
CA LYS A 23 5.48 -25.71 11.48
C LYS A 23 4.07 -26.24 11.25
N SER A 24 3.22 -26.31 12.28
CA SER A 24 1.82 -26.75 12.16
C SER A 24 0.80 -25.62 11.98
N SER A 25 1.24 -24.36 11.81
CA SER A 25 0.35 -23.18 11.76
C SER A 25 -0.64 -23.11 12.94
N THR A 26 -0.25 -23.55 14.14
CA THR A 26 -1.20 -23.68 15.25
C THR A 26 -0.91 -22.69 16.36
N ILE A 27 -1.95 -22.01 16.83
CA ILE A 27 -1.92 -21.11 17.98
C ILE A 27 -2.74 -21.77 19.07
N PHE A 28 -2.08 -22.21 20.13
CA PHE A 28 -2.71 -22.77 21.32
C PHE A 28 -2.96 -21.66 22.32
N ILE A 29 -4.16 -21.63 22.88
CA ILE A 29 -4.59 -20.60 23.82
C ILE A 29 -5.16 -21.30 25.05
N ALA A 30 -4.63 -20.96 26.23
CA ALA A 30 -5.11 -21.55 27.46
C ALA A 30 -6.58 -21.17 27.73
N SER A 31 -7.39 -22.17 28.06
CA SER A 31 -8.76 -22.03 28.53
C SER A 31 -8.87 -22.53 29.96
N SER A 32 -9.59 -21.79 30.81
CA SER A 32 -9.85 -22.16 32.20
C SER A 32 -10.95 -23.22 32.37
N SER A 33 -11.66 -23.59 31.31
CA SER A 33 -12.69 -24.62 31.36
C SER A 33 -12.81 -25.44 30.08
N GLU A 34 -13.25 -26.70 30.21
CA GLU A 34 -13.51 -27.59 29.08
C GLU A 34 -14.66 -27.09 28.18
N ARG A 35 -15.60 -26.32 28.73
CA ARG A 35 -16.68 -25.69 27.96
C ARG A 35 -16.19 -24.59 27.01
N GLY A 36 -14.97 -24.08 27.23
CA GLY A 36 -14.32 -23.09 26.37
C GLY A 36 -13.46 -23.70 25.26
N LEU A 37 -13.43 -25.03 25.11
CA LEU A 37 -12.66 -25.70 24.06
C LEU A 37 -13.33 -25.51 22.70
N HIS A 38 -12.63 -24.85 21.79
CA HIS A 38 -13.06 -24.68 20.42
C HIS A 38 -11.85 -24.40 19.52
N SER A 39 -12.05 -24.54 18.23
CA SER A 39 -11.03 -24.22 17.24
C SER A 39 -11.63 -23.61 16.00
N TRP A 40 -10.90 -22.67 15.41
CA TRP A 40 -11.25 -22.09 14.12
C TRP A 40 -9.99 -21.70 13.37
N THR A 41 -10.15 -21.26 12.12
CA THR A 41 -9.05 -20.84 11.27
C THR A 41 -9.11 -19.34 11.03
N VAL A 42 -7.93 -18.74 10.95
CA VAL A 42 -7.72 -17.33 10.66
C VAL A 42 -6.59 -17.20 9.64
N MET A 43 -6.58 -16.10 8.91
CA MET A 43 -5.55 -15.78 7.90
C MET A 43 -5.08 -14.35 8.17
N PRO A 44 -3.80 -14.12 8.52
CA PRO A 44 -3.36 -12.86 9.10
C PRO A 44 -2.94 -11.86 8.02
N TYR A 45 -3.83 -11.56 7.09
CA TYR A 45 -3.57 -10.69 5.95
C TYR A 45 -4.76 -9.75 5.68
N PRO A 46 -4.53 -8.44 5.46
CA PRO A 46 -5.57 -7.52 5.00
C PRO A 46 -5.99 -7.84 3.56
N ARG A 47 -7.26 -7.65 3.20
CA ARG A 47 -7.95 -8.11 1.96
C ARG A 47 -8.82 -9.35 2.15
N LYS A 48 -9.49 -9.49 3.30
CA LYS A 48 -10.34 -10.66 3.59
C LYS A 48 -11.40 -11.00 2.53
N ALA A 49 -11.89 -9.99 1.81
CA ALA A 49 -12.88 -10.16 0.74
C ALA A 49 -12.28 -10.56 -0.63
N ASP A 50 -10.95 -10.48 -0.79
CA ASP A 50 -10.27 -10.85 -2.04
C ASP A 50 -9.89 -12.34 -2.00
N LEU A 51 -10.76 -13.17 -2.56
CA LEU A 51 -10.56 -14.62 -2.56
C LEU A 51 -9.28 -15.05 -3.31
N SER A 52 -8.80 -14.27 -4.29
CA SER A 52 -7.58 -14.58 -5.03
C SER A 52 -6.33 -14.31 -4.19
N ALA A 53 -6.32 -13.21 -3.44
CA ALA A 53 -5.28 -12.92 -2.47
C ALA A 53 -5.22 -13.99 -1.37
N MET A 54 -6.38 -14.29 -0.78
CA MET A 54 -6.48 -15.20 0.36
C MET A 54 -6.14 -16.67 0.03
N GLN A 55 -6.12 -17.06 -1.25
CA GLN A 55 -5.63 -18.38 -1.67
C GLN A 55 -4.13 -18.60 -1.40
N ARG A 56 -3.34 -17.51 -1.35
CA ARG A 56 -1.88 -17.57 -1.13
C ARG A 56 -1.49 -17.34 0.33
N VAL A 57 -2.45 -16.97 1.18
CA VAL A 57 -2.22 -16.69 2.59
C VAL A 57 -2.37 -17.97 3.40
N ARG A 58 -1.36 -18.29 4.21
CA ARG A 58 -1.38 -19.46 5.08
C ARG A 58 -2.48 -19.35 6.12
N LYS A 59 -3.25 -20.43 6.22
CA LYS A 59 -4.27 -20.64 7.25
C LYS A 59 -3.61 -21.05 8.55
N TRP A 60 -3.99 -20.37 9.63
CA TRP A 60 -3.59 -20.68 11.00
C TRP A 60 -4.78 -21.17 11.81
N THR A 61 -4.59 -22.27 12.54
CA THR A 61 -5.62 -22.81 13.42
C THR A 61 -5.43 -22.29 14.84
N MET A 62 -6.44 -21.61 15.37
CA MET A 62 -6.51 -21.22 16.76
C MET A 62 -7.20 -22.34 17.54
N LYS A 63 -6.57 -22.84 18.59
CA LYS A 63 -7.09 -23.95 19.43
C LYS A 63 -7.09 -23.54 20.89
N PHE A 64 -8.28 -23.51 21.48
CA PHE A 64 -8.45 -23.29 22.91
C PHE A 64 -8.34 -24.63 23.62
N GLN A 65 -7.42 -24.73 24.59
CA GLN A 65 -7.10 -25.97 25.28
C GLN A 65 -6.90 -25.76 26.77
N VAL A 66 -7.25 -26.77 27.57
CA VAL A 66 -6.91 -26.83 29.00
C VAL A 66 -5.40 -27.01 29.17
N ALA A 67 -4.88 -26.62 30.33
CA ALA A 67 -3.44 -26.54 30.59
C ALA A 67 -2.71 -27.85 30.33
N GLU A 68 -3.32 -29.01 30.63
CA GLU A 68 -2.71 -30.33 30.47
C GLU A 68 -2.51 -30.74 29.01
N LYS A 69 -3.23 -30.09 28.08
CA LYS A 69 -3.16 -30.39 26.64
C LYS A 69 -2.29 -29.39 25.87
N LEU A 70 -1.83 -28.32 26.52
CA LEU A 70 -0.98 -27.32 25.88
C LEU A 70 0.44 -27.86 25.69
N PRO A 71 1.06 -27.66 24.52
CA PRO A 71 2.43 -28.10 24.28
C PRO A 71 3.41 -27.25 25.09
N ASP A 72 4.52 -27.84 25.56
CA ASP A 72 5.51 -27.14 26.38
C ASP A 72 6.15 -25.95 25.65
N CYS A 73 6.41 -24.88 26.40
CA CYS A 73 7.12 -23.71 25.89
C CYS A 73 8.60 -24.01 25.73
N ILE A 74 9.11 -23.95 24.50
CA ILE A 74 10.55 -24.06 24.23
C ILE A 74 11.22 -22.70 24.38
N ARG A 75 10.53 -21.63 23.96
CA ARG A 75 10.95 -20.24 24.15
C ARG A 75 9.78 -19.40 24.64
N THR A 76 10.04 -18.47 25.54
CA THR A 76 9.03 -17.55 26.07
C THR A 76 9.49 -16.12 25.93
N PHE A 77 8.58 -15.25 25.50
CA PHE A 77 8.80 -13.81 25.41
C PHE A 77 7.81 -13.07 26.30
N SER A 78 8.32 -12.14 27.12
CA SER A 78 7.51 -11.26 27.97
C SER A 78 6.94 -10.04 27.23
N ILE A 79 7.45 -9.76 26.03
CA ILE A 79 7.00 -8.67 25.16
C ILE A 79 5.88 -9.14 24.24
N PRO A 80 4.93 -8.25 23.85
CA PRO A 80 3.85 -8.60 22.96
C PRO A 80 4.35 -8.94 21.56
N THR A 81 3.52 -9.63 20.79
CA THR A 81 3.85 -10.01 19.42
C THR A 81 2.75 -9.68 18.43
N VAL A 82 3.13 -9.37 17.19
CA VAL A 82 2.23 -9.21 16.04
C VAL A 82 2.59 -10.29 15.01
N LEU A 83 1.65 -11.18 14.72
CA LEU A 83 1.77 -12.20 13.68
C LEU A 83 1.01 -11.75 12.44
N PHE A 84 1.73 -11.58 11.32
CA PHE A 84 1.14 -11.19 10.03
C PHE A 84 1.76 -11.93 8.85
N SER A 85 1.00 -12.06 7.76
CA SER A 85 1.43 -12.70 6.53
C SER A 85 2.04 -11.69 5.55
N THR A 86 3.05 -12.12 4.79
CA THR A 86 3.59 -11.40 3.62
C THR A 86 3.29 -12.11 2.29
N GLY A 87 2.37 -13.07 2.27
CA GLY A 87 2.25 -14.08 1.20
C GLY A 87 1.58 -13.66 -0.11
N ASP A 88 0.97 -12.48 -0.18
CA ASP A 88 0.15 -12.05 -1.34
C ASP A 88 0.84 -10.93 -2.17
N PHE A 89 0.10 -10.00 -2.81
CA PHE A 89 0.46 -8.97 -3.82
C PHE A 89 1.56 -7.98 -3.41
N SER A 90 2.42 -8.33 -2.45
CA SER A 90 3.66 -7.69 -2.00
C SER A 90 4.75 -7.57 -3.08
N SER A 91 4.35 -7.33 -4.32
CA SER A 91 5.15 -7.22 -5.53
C SER A 91 4.98 -5.88 -6.24
N ASN A 92 4.09 -5.00 -5.76
CA ASN A 92 4.03 -3.62 -6.23
C ASN A 92 3.76 -2.61 -5.10
N PRO A 93 4.22 -1.36 -5.25
CA PRO A 93 4.14 -0.36 -4.18
C PRO A 93 2.72 -0.11 -3.65
N TYR A 94 1.67 -0.25 -4.47
CA TYR A 94 0.32 0.03 -3.99
C TYR A 94 -0.11 -0.95 -2.90
N HIS A 95 0.04 -2.25 -3.14
CA HIS A 95 -0.30 -3.27 -2.14
C HIS A 95 0.70 -3.28 -0.98
N ASP A 96 1.99 -3.05 -1.25
CA ASP A 96 2.99 -2.92 -0.19
C ASP A 96 2.55 -1.87 0.86
N PHE A 97 2.04 -0.71 0.43
CA PHE A 97 1.59 0.33 1.35
C PHE A 97 0.17 0.10 1.87
N SER A 98 -0.80 -0.12 0.99
CA SER A 98 -2.24 -0.19 1.33
C SER A 98 -2.60 -1.42 2.16
N ASP A 99 -1.93 -2.55 1.91
CA ASP A 99 -2.31 -3.84 2.48
C ASP A 99 -1.31 -4.32 3.54
N LEU A 100 -0.09 -3.79 3.58
CA LEU A 100 0.91 -4.19 4.57
C LEU A 100 1.42 -3.02 5.42
N LEU A 101 2.14 -2.04 4.85
CA LEU A 101 2.88 -1.06 5.66
C LEU A 101 1.98 -0.12 6.48
N ILE A 102 0.88 0.38 5.90
CA ILE A 102 -0.08 1.22 6.64
C ILE A 102 -0.80 0.39 7.72
N PRO A 103 -1.37 -0.79 7.42
CA PRO A 103 -1.92 -1.67 8.45
C PRO A 103 -0.93 -2.08 9.54
N LEU A 104 0.32 -2.36 9.17
CA LEU A 104 1.39 -2.72 10.09
C LEU A 104 1.74 -1.55 11.00
N TYR A 105 1.89 -0.33 10.46
CA TYR A 105 2.04 0.88 11.25
C TYR A 105 0.88 1.01 12.25
N LEU A 106 -0.36 0.99 11.78
CA LEU A 106 -1.55 1.13 12.62
C LEU A 106 -1.58 0.10 13.78
N THR A 107 -1.16 -1.13 13.49
CA THR A 107 -1.14 -2.24 14.47
C THR A 107 0.03 -2.13 15.44
N ALA A 108 1.22 -1.75 14.96
CA ALA A 108 2.47 -1.78 15.72
C ALA A 108 2.74 -0.51 16.54
N ARG A 109 2.32 0.66 16.07
CA ARG A 109 2.64 1.94 16.75
C ARG A 109 2.21 2.03 18.21
N PRO A 110 1.04 1.52 18.63
CA PRO A 110 0.63 1.55 20.05
C PRO A 110 1.61 0.87 21.02
N PHE A 111 2.46 -0.04 20.52
CA PHE A 111 3.44 -0.74 21.34
C PHE A 111 4.78 0.01 21.48
N ASN A 112 4.93 1.18 20.86
CA ASN A 112 6.11 2.03 20.95
C ASN A 112 7.44 1.26 20.81
N GLN A 113 7.58 0.51 19.71
CA GLN A 113 8.75 -0.33 19.38
C GLN A 113 8.99 -1.55 20.30
N THR A 114 8.18 -1.77 21.32
CA THR A 114 8.30 -2.90 22.25
C THR A 114 7.34 -4.02 21.87
N LEU A 115 7.62 -4.66 20.74
CA LEU A 115 6.88 -5.81 20.23
C LEU A 115 7.78 -6.71 19.37
N LEU A 116 7.47 -7.98 19.22
CA LEU A 116 8.10 -8.87 18.25
C LEU A 116 7.23 -9.02 17.00
N PHE A 117 7.87 -9.10 15.83
CA PHE A 117 7.18 -9.48 14.60
C PHE A 117 7.38 -10.97 14.35
N LEU A 118 6.27 -11.71 14.20
CA LEU A 118 6.25 -13.06 13.64
C LEU A 118 5.72 -12.98 12.21
N ILE A 119 6.55 -13.30 11.23
CA ILE A 119 6.15 -13.26 9.82
C ILE A 119 5.91 -14.68 9.29
N THR A 120 4.73 -14.89 8.73
CA THR A 120 4.31 -16.09 7.98
C THR A 120 4.21 -15.78 6.48
N ASP A 121 4.25 -16.80 5.63
CA ASP A 121 4.35 -16.68 4.18
C ASP A 121 5.53 -15.78 3.78
N ASN A 122 6.69 -16.12 4.34
CA ASN A 122 7.87 -15.26 4.38
C ASN A 122 8.37 -14.82 2.98
N HIS A 123 8.05 -13.59 2.59
CA HIS A 123 8.53 -12.96 1.36
C HIS A 123 9.77 -12.09 1.64
N GLN A 124 10.95 -12.73 1.65
CA GLN A 124 12.23 -12.10 1.98
C GLN A 124 12.59 -10.82 1.19
N PRO A 125 12.33 -10.73 -0.14
CA PRO A 125 12.49 -9.49 -0.89
C PRO A 125 11.70 -8.31 -0.30
N TRP A 126 10.45 -8.52 0.13
CA TRP A 126 9.64 -7.47 0.75
C TRP A 126 10.21 -7.03 2.10
N ILE A 127 10.59 -7.99 2.95
CA ILE A 127 11.21 -7.70 4.26
C ILE A 127 12.50 -6.90 4.08
N SER A 128 13.34 -7.30 3.12
CA SER A 128 14.59 -6.61 2.83
C SER A 128 14.36 -5.19 2.30
N LYS A 129 13.39 -5.02 1.40
CA LYS A 129 13.01 -3.72 0.82
C LYS A 129 12.51 -2.73 1.88
N TYR A 130 11.75 -3.20 2.86
CA TYR A 130 11.12 -2.36 3.90
C TYR A 130 11.76 -2.47 5.28
N ARG A 131 12.95 -3.07 5.37
CA ARG A 131 13.72 -3.21 6.61
C ARG A 131 13.79 -1.91 7.44
N PRO A 132 14.08 -0.72 6.87
CA PRO A 132 14.10 0.52 7.66
C PRO A 132 12.78 0.82 8.38
N ILE A 133 11.64 0.53 7.75
CA ILE A 133 10.32 0.70 8.37
C ILE A 133 10.12 -0.32 9.49
N LEU A 134 10.46 -1.59 9.24
CA LEU A 134 10.28 -2.67 10.22
C LEU A 134 11.12 -2.42 11.49
N GLU A 135 12.39 -2.04 11.32
CA GLU A 135 13.30 -1.68 12.42
C GLU A 135 12.87 -0.41 13.15
N ARG A 136 12.14 0.50 12.49
CA ARG A 136 11.55 1.69 13.13
C ARG A 136 10.25 1.39 13.88
N LEU A 137 9.59 0.28 13.57
CA LEU A 137 8.36 -0.17 14.24
C LEU A 137 8.64 -1.14 15.39
N SER A 138 9.75 -1.85 15.37
CA SER A 138 10.21 -2.73 16.45
C SER A 138 11.73 -2.68 16.60
N LYS A 139 12.20 -2.61 17.84
CA LYS A 139 13.64 -2.72 18.18
C LYS A 139 14.15 -4.16 18.25
N HIS A 140 13.31 -5.14 17.97
CA HIS A 140 13.60 -6.56 18.12
C HIS A 140 13.67 -7.27 16.77
N ASP A 141 14.47 -8.33 16.71
CA ASP A 141 14.61 -9.12 15.49
C ASP A 141 13.29 -9.78 15.06
N ILE A 142 13.07 -9.79 13.75
CA ILE A 142 11.92 -10.46 13.12
C ILE A 142 12.12 -11.97 13.18
N ILE A 143 11.06 -12.69 13.56
CA ILE A 143 11.07 -14.16 13.56
C ILE A 143 10.25 -14.64 12.35
N GLU A 144 10.91 -15.29 11.40
CA GLU A 144 10.24 -16.15 10.42
C GLU A 144 9.71 -17.39 11.15
N ILE A 145 8.39 -17.51 11.22
CA ILE A 145 7.75 -18.54 12.05
C ILE A 145 7.51 -19.85 11.30
N ASP A 146 7.40 -19.81 9.97
CA ASP A 146 6.83 -20.92 9.19
C ASP A 146 7.55 -22.27 9.32
N LYS A 147 8.88 -22.22 9.47
CA LYS A 147 9.75 -23.41 9.55
C LYS A 147 10.14 -23.78 10.98
N ARG A 148 9.63 -23.07 11.97
CA ARG A 148 9.96 -23.28 13.39
C ARG A 148 9.16 -24.45 13.94
N ASP A 149 9.88 -25.50 14.34
CA ASP A 149 9.33 -26.65 15.10
C ASP A 149 9.25 -26.34 16.61
N GLU A 150 9.85 -25.23 17.04
CA GLU A 150 9.77 -24.77 18.43
C GLU A 150 8.42 -24.12 18.74
N VAL A 151 7.91 -24.40 19.94
CA VAL A 151 6.74 -23.73 20.50
C VAL A 151 7.20 -22.46 21.20
N ILE A 152 6.73 -21.32 20.69
CA ILE A 152 7.07 -19.99 21.19
C ILE A 152 5.88 -19.40 21.96
N CYS A 153 6.11 -19.02 23.20
CA CYS A 153 5.08 -18.57 24.12
C CYS A 153 5.11 -17.06 24.35
N PHE A 154 3.92 -16.47 24.43
CA PHE A 154 3.70 -15.03 24.61
C PHE A 154 2.57 -14.79 25.61
N ALA A 155 2.64 -13.67 26.33
CA ALA A 155 1.55 -13.21 27.20
C ALA A 155 0.49 -12.38 26.45
N ARG A 156 0.86 -11.80 25.30
CA ARG A 156 0.00 -10.96 24.47
C ARG A 156 0.34 -11.09 22.99
N THR A 157 -0.67 -11.39 22.18
CA THR A 157 -0.53 -11.60 20.74
C THR A 157 -1.61 -10.87 19.98
N THR A 158 -1.22 -10.16 18.93
CA THR A 158 -2.11 -9.68 17.88
C THR A 158 -1.90 -10.51 16.62
N PHE A 159 -2.96 -11.12 16.11
CA PHE A 159 -2.96 -11.90 14.89
C PHE A 159 -3.69 -11.14 13.78
N GLY A 160 -3.01 -10.94 12.65
CA GLY A 160 -3.46 -10.07 11.57
C GLY A 160 -3.11 -8.60 11.79
N LEU A 161 -3.42 -7.77 10.79
CA LEU A 161 -3.15 -6.34 10.79
C LEU A 161 -4.45 -5.56 10.73
N LYS A 162 -4.57 -4.51 11.56
CA LYS A 162 -5.69 -3.56 11.52
C LYS A 162 -5.64 -2.76 10.22
N ALA A 163 -6.72 -2.71 9.48
CA ALA A 163 -6.83 -1.92 8.26
C ALA A 163 -8.14 -1.11 8.22
N HIS A 164 -8.04 0.21 8.11
CA HIS A 164 -9.22 1.09 8.01
C HIS A 164 -9.67 1.23 6.55
N GLU A 165 -8.79 1.75 5.70
CA GLU A 165 -9.12 2.18 4.32
C GLU A 165 -8.07 1.71 3.30
N GLU A 166 -8.33 1.96 2.01
CA GLU A 166 -7.33 1.81 0.95
C GLU A 166 -6.35 2.98 0.99
N LEU A 167 -5.06 2.71 1.15
CA LEU A 167 -4.00 3.72 1.19
C LEU A 167 -4.28 4.91 2.15
N GLY A 168 -5.01 4.64 3.23
CA GLY A 168 -5.55 5.65 4.14
C GLY A 168 -5.71 5.14 5.57
N LEU A 169 -5.95 6.07 6.49
CA LEU A 169 -6.18 5.80 7.91
C LEU A 169 -7.31 6.69 8.41
N ASN A 170 -8.31 6.07 9.06
CA ASN A 170 -9.35 6.79 9.78
C ASN A 170 -8.88 7.18 11.19
N SER A 171 -8.68 8.49 11.42
CA SER A 171 -8.26 9.01 12.73
C SER A 171 -9.37 9.04 13.78
N SER A 172 -10.62 8.73 13.40
CA SER A 172 -11.76 8.63 14.33
C SER A 172 -11.85 7.26 15.00
N GLU A 173 -11.09 6.28 14.52
CA GLU A 173 -11.05 4.92 15.05
C GLU A 173 -9.74 4.67 15.81
N PHE A 174 -9.80 4.01 16.97
CA PHE A 174 -8.61 3.64 17.74
C PHE A 174 -7.63 2.84 16.87
N PRO A 175 -6.31 3.10 16.90
CA PRO A 175 -5.57 4.00 17.82
C PRO A 175 -5.46 5.48 17.41
N TYR A 176 -6.39 5.99 16.59
CA TYR A 176 -6.54 7.42 16.25
C TYR A 176 -5.37 8.03 15.47
N TYR A 177 -4.62 7.21 14.72
CA TYR A 177 -3.59 7.69 13.81
C TYR A 177 -4.20 8.13 12.47
N SER A 178 -3.67 9.21 11.93
CA SER A 178 -3.98 9.72 10.59
C SER A 178 -2.91 9.29 9.58
N ILE A 179 -3.22 9.43 8.28
CA ILE A 179 -2.23 9.20 7.22
C ILE A 179 -1.08 10.23 7.29
N ARG A 180 -1.31 11.40 7.88
CA ARG A 180 -0.27 12.41 8.13
C ARG A 180 0.74 11.91 9.15
N ASP A 181 0.30 11.23 10.21
CA ASP A 181 1.20 10.61 11.19
C ASP A 181 2.06 9.52 10.56
N PHE A 182 1.46 8.71 9.68
CA PHE A 182 2.20 7.70 8.91
C PHE A 182 3.25 8.34 7.99
N ARG A 183 2.91 9.41 7.26
CA ARG A 183 3.89 10.15 6.44
C ARG A 183 5.00 10.76 7.28
N GLN A 184 4.68 11.31 8.45
CA GLN A 184 5.69 11.82 9.38
C GLN A 184 6.62 10.71 9.89
N PHE A 185 6.08 9.51 10.14
CA PHE A 185 6.85 8.32 10.45
C PHE A 185 7.79 7.93 9.31
N LEU A 186 7.33 7.93 8.05
CA LEU A 186 8.18 7.67 6.88
C LEU A 186 9.29 8.71 6.74
N ARG A 187 8.97 10.01 6.90
CA ARG A 187 9.95 11.10 6.87
C ARG A 187 11.06 10.89 7.88
N SER A 188 10.67 10.55 9.11
CA SER A 188 11.64 10.25 10.18
C SER A 188 12.47 9.00 9.89
N THR A 189 11.86 7.97 9.30
CA THR A 189 12.52 6.69 8.98
C THR A 189 13.60 6.85 7.90
N TYR A 190 13.33 7.66 6.88
CA TYR A 190 14.24 7.84 5.74
C TYR A 190 15.08 9.13 5.81
N SER A 191 14.99 9.87 6.91
CA SER A 191 15.64 11.17 7.12
C SER A 191 15.32 12.14 5.98
N LEU A 192 14.03 12.38 5.75
CA LEU A 192 13.54 13.27 4.71
C LEU A 192 13.47 14.69 5.26
N ASP A 193 14.39 15.55 4.84
CA ASP A 193 14.52 16.93 5.34
C ASP A 193 13.39 17.85 4.87
N ARG A 194 12.71 17.51 3.75
CA ARG A 194 11.71 18.36 3.14
C ARG A 194 10.30 18.00 3.61
N THR A 195 9.73 18.88 4.41
CA THR A 195 8.39 18.73 4.98
C THR A 195 7.32 19.33 4.08
N SER A 196 7.59 20.48 3.46
CA SER A 196 6.71 21.20 2.55
C SER A 196 7.43 21.66 1.29
N ILE A 197 6.69 21.89 0.21
CA ILE A 197 7.27 22.51 -1.00
C ILE A 197 7.89 23.88 -0.69
N ASN A 198 7.37 24.59 0.30
CA ASN A 198 7.81 25.93 0.71
C ASN A 198 9.16 25.97 1.45
N ASP A 199 9.67 24.84 1.91
CA ASP A 199 10.92 24.77 2.69
C ASP A 199 12.16 25.16 1.87
N ARG A 200 12.03 25.21 0.53
CA ARG A 200 13.10 25.60 -0.38
C ARG A 200 12.55 26.60 -1.39
N SER A 201 12.99 27.85 -1.29
CA SER A 201 12.79 28.82 -2.37
C SER A 201 13.59 28.37 -3.60
N ARG A 202 12.86 28.04 -4.67
CA ARG A 202 13.44 27.69 -5.99
C ARG A 202 12.78 28.53 -7.06
N SER A 203 13.57 28.93 -8.05
CA SER A 203 13.06 29.66 -9.23
C SER A 203 12.16 28.79 -10.10
N ARG A 204 12.44 27.48 -10.19
CA ARG A 204 11.69 26.51 -11.00
C ARG A 204 11.27 25.31 -10.15
N PRO A 205 9.96 24.99 -10.08
CA PRO A 205 9.49 23.78 -9.42
C PRO A 205 9.98 22.52 -10.14
N ARG A 206 10.34 21.49 -9.38
CA ARG A 206 10.80 20.21 -9.93
C ARG A 206 9.62 19.29 -10.21
N MET A 207 9.57 18.75 -11.42
CA MET A 207 8.54 17.82 -11.85
C MET A 207 9.15 16.46 -12.17
N LEU A 208 8.62 15.41 -11.54
CA LEU A 208 8.93 14.01 -11.87
C LEU A 208 7.84 13.47 -12.80
N ILE A 209 8.22 12.91 -13.93
CA ILE A 209 7.34 12.07 -14.76
C ILE A 209 7.76 10.62 -14.54
N ILE A 210 6.83 9.79 -14.04
CA ILE A 210 7.07 8.37 -13.82
C ILE A 210 6.97 7.64 -15.15
N SER A 211 8.10 7.13 -15.63
CA SER A 211 8.18 6.29 -16.82
C SER A 211 7.74 4.86 -16.51
N ARG A 212 7.19 4.17 -17.52
CA ARG A 212 6.70 2.79 -17.42
C ARG A 212 6.98 2.03 -18.70
N LYS A 213 7.56 0.83 -18.58
CA LYS A 213 8.02 0.03 -19.73
C LYS A 213 7.10 -1.13 -20.14
N ASN A 214 6.26 -1.61 -19.23
CA ASN A 214 5.55 -2.89 -19.41
C ASN A 214 4.06 -2.72 -19.76
N THR A 215 3.31 -1.97 -18.95
CA THR A 215 1.87 -1.76 -19.13
C THR A 215 1.51 -0.31 -18.85
N ARG A 216 0.50 0.22 -19.56
CA ARG A 216 0.10 1.62 -19.48
C ARG A 216 1.29 2.54 -19.74
N VAL A 217 2.00 2.26 -20.82
CA VAL A 217 3.17 3.01 -21.27
C VAL A 217 2.73 4.42 -21.63
N PHE A 218 3.51 5.41 -21.19
CA PHE A 218 3.31 6.81 -21.53
C PHE A 218 4.13 7.15 -22.78
N LYS A 219 3.53 6.97 -23.96
CA LYS A 219 4.26 6.88 -25.24
C LYS A 219 5.04 8.15 -25.60
N ASN A 220 4.49 9.32 -25.29
CA ASN A 220 5.09 10.61 -25.62
C ASN A 220 5.57 11.37 -24.36
N GLU A 221 6.04 10.65 -23.33
CA GLU A 221 6.55 11.26 -22.10
C GLU A 221 7.70 12.27 -22.33
N GLY A 222 8.51 12.06 -23.38
CA GLY A 222 9.57 13.00 -23.78
C GLY A 222 9.03 14.34 -24.28
N GLU A 223 7.99 14.33 -25.13
CA GLU A 223 7.34 15.56 -25.62
C GLU A 223 6.66 16.32 -24.47
N VAL A 224 6.01 15.59 -23.56
CA VAL A 224 5.42 16.17 -22.36
C VAL A 224 6.50 16.74 -21.43
N ALA A 225 7.67 16.10 -21.34
CA ALA A 225 8.79 16.62 -20.56
C ALA A 225 9.32 17.94 -21.13
N GLU A 226 9.50 18.03 -22.45
CA GLU A 226 9.93 19.27 -23.11
C GLU A 226 8.90 20.39 -22.95
N MET A 227 7.60 20.07 -23.03
CA MET A 227 6.54 21.03 -22.70
C MET A 227 6.62 21.50 -21.24
N GLY A 228 6.83 20.59 -20.28
CA GLY A 228 7.01 20.98 -18.89
C GLY A 228 8.22 21.91 -18.68
N LYS A 229 9.33 21.64 -19.37
CA LYS A 229 10.52 22.51 -19.35
C LYS A 229 10.23 23.89 -19.92
N SER A 230 9.51 23.99 -21.03
CA SER A 230 9.17 25.28 -21.65
C SER A 230 8.20 26.11 -20.79
N LEU A 231 7.34 25.46 -20.01
CA LEU A 231 6.43 26.11 -19.05
C LEU A 231 7.11 26.55 -17.74
N GLY A 232 8.38 26.15 -17.51
CA GLY A 232 9.16 26.60 -16.35
C GLY A 232 9.34 25.56 -15.23
N PHE A 233 9.10 24.27 -15.49
CA PHE A 233 9.45 23.19 -14.57
C PHE A 233 10.87 22.66 -14.82
N ASP A 234 11.53 22.19 -13.77
CA ASP A 234 12.73 21.36 -13.89
C ASP A 234 12.29 19.89 -13.95
N VAL A 235 12.20 19.37 -15.18
CA VAL A 235 11.58 18.07 -15.44
C VAL A 235 12.60 16.95 -15.47
N LEU A 236 12.27 15.85 -14.80
CA LEU A 236 12.97 14.58 -14.89
C LEU A 236 11.99 13.45 -15.21
N VAL A 237 12.36 12.58 -16.15
CA VAL A 237 11.60 11.38 -16.54
C VAL A 237 12.38 10.18 -16.06
N GLU A 238 11.83 9.39 -15.14
CA GLU A 238 12.53 8.24 -14.56
C GLU A 238 11.57 7.10 -14.24
N ASP A 239 12.10 5.87 -14.33
CA ASP A 239 11.48 4.70 -13.69
C ASP A 239 11.89 4.66 -12.21
N ILE A 240 10.97 4.25 -11.33
CA ILE A 240 11.22 4.31 -9.89
C ILE A 240 12.19 3.18 -9.48
N PRO A 241 13.32 3.49 -8.82
CA PRO A 241 14.27 2.47 -8.35
C PRO A 241 13.65 1.47 -7.36
N CYS A 242 14.31 0.32 -7.16
CA CYS A 242 13.83 -0.68 -6.19
C CYS A 242 14.16 -0.33 -4.72
N ASN A 243 15.24 0.42 -4.45
CA ASN A 243 15.69 0.71 -3.09
C ASN A 243 14.86 1.83 -2.45
N MET A 244 14.14 1.52 -1.38
CA MET A 244 13.19 2.46 -0.78
C MET A 244 13.81 3.70 -0.15
N THR A 245 15.03 3.61 0.38
CA THR A 245 15.73 4.79 0.91
C THR A 245 16.07 5.77 -0.21
N ILE A 246 16.52 5.26 -1.36
CA ILE A 246 16.79 6.08 -2.55
C ILE A 246 15.47 6.68 -3.07
N VAL A 247 14.43 5.85 -3.23
CA VAL A 247 13.11 6.30 -3.70
C VAL A 247 12.52 7.38 -2.81
N ALA A 248 12.55 7.20 -1.49
CA ALA A 248 11.98 8.14 -0.55
C ALA A 248 12.64 9.52 -0.67
N ARG A 249 13.97 9.57 -0.68
CA ARG A 249 14.73 10.82 -0.84
C ARG A 249 14.56 11.43 -2.22
N PHE A 250 14.57 10.60 -3.26
CA PHE A 250 14.39 11.02 -4.64
C PHE A 250 13.02 11.67 -4.83
N VAL A 251 11.93 11.01 -4.45
CA VAL A 251 10.56 11.54 -4.63
C VAL A 251 10.30 12.74 -3.73
N ASN A 252 10.82 12.77 -2.50
CA ASN A 252 10.71 13.93 -1.60
C ASN A 252 11.36 15.21 -2.15
N SER A 253 12.22 15.08 -3.16
CA SER A 253 12.92 16.20 -3.80
C SER A 253 12.13 16.92 -4.90
N PHE A 254 10.90 16.46 -5.22
CA PHE A 254 10.02 17.01 -6.26
C PHE A 254 8.82 17.78 -5.70
N ASP A 255 8.26 18.66 -6.54
CA ASP A 255 7.09 19.52 -6.27
C ASP A 255 5.85 19.02 -6.98
N VAL A 256 6.05 18.40 -8.15
CA VAL A 256 5.00 17.80 -8.98
C VAL A 256 5.42 16.38 -9.34
N MET A 257 4.50 15.44 -9.26
CA MET A 257 4.68 14.08 -9.75
C MET A 257 3.58 13.75 -10.75
N VAL A 258 3.96 13.31 -11.95
CA VAL A 258 3.07 12.97 -13.06
C VAL A 258 3.22 11.49 -13.36
N GLY A 259 2.11 10.80 -13.59
CA GLY A 259 2.20 9.44 -14.11
C GLY A 259 0.85 8.83 -14.49
N VAL A 260 0.91 7.80 -15.31
CA VAL A 260 -0.27 7.02 -15.68
C VAL A 260 -0.73 6.17 -14.50
N HIS A 261 -2.04 6.17 -14.25
CA HIS A 261 -2.69 5.42 -13.18
C HIS A 261 -2.05 4.04 -12.98
N GLY A 262 -1.62 3.74 -11.76
CA GLY A 262 -1.04 2.46 -11.37
C GLY A 262 -0.06 2.59 -10.20
N ALA A 263 0.49 1.46 -9.77
CA ALA A 263 1.15 1.33 -8.47
C ALA A 263 2.32 2.27 -8.24
N GLY A 264 3.03 2.71 -9.29
CA GLY A 264 4.13 3.68 -9.18
C GLY A 264 3.71 5.02 -8.58
N LEU A 265 2.44 5.43 -8.74
CA LEU A 265 1.93 6.67 -8.14
C LEU A 265 1.86 6.62 -6.61
N THR A 266 1.90 5.42 -6.00
CA THR A 266 1.90 5.25 -4.53
C THR A 266 3.11 5.92 -3.89
N ASN A 267 4.19 6.12 -4.63
CA ASN A 267 5.36 6.86 -4.14
C ASN A 267 5.04 8.31 -3.74
N MET A 268 3.84 8.83 -4.08
CA MET A 268 3.33 10.12 -3.58
C MET A 268 3.40 10.25 -2.05
N VAL A 269 3.39 9.14 -1.30
CA VAL A 269 3.54 9.15 0.17
C VAL A 269 4.80 9.89 0.63
N PHE A 270 5.86 9.93 -0.21
CA PHE A 270 7.13 10.58 0.08
C PHE A 270 7.22 12.04 -0.39
N LEU A 271 6.25 12.52 -1.18
CA LEU A 271 6.23 13.93 -1.59
C LEU A 271 6.22 14.84 -0.35
N PRO A 272 6.70 16.08 -0.43
CA PRO A 272 6.49 17.07 0.62
C PRO A 272 5.01 17.53 0.63
N ASP A 273 4.58 18.16 1.71
CA ASP A 273 3.23 18.72 1.84
C ASP A 273 3.00 19.81 0.79
N ASN A 274 1.76 19.89 0.30
CA ASN A 274 1.29 20.77 -0.78
C ASN A 274 1.83 20.46 -2.18
N ALA A 275 2.67 19.42 -2.35
CA ALA A 275 3.07 18.94 -3.67
C ALA A 275 1.85 18.46 -4.49
N VAL A 276 1.98 18.49 -5.82
CA VAL A 276 0.91 18.13 -6.75
C VAL A 276 1.13 16.73 -7.33
N LEU A 277 0.13 15.87 -7.19
CA LEU A 277 0.02 14.65 -7.99
C LEU A 277 -0.84 14.91 -9.23
N ILE A 278 -0.27 14.71 -10.41
CA ILE A 278 -1.01 14.66 -11.67
C ILE A 278 -1.17 13.19 -12.08
N GLN A 279 -2.39 12.69 -11.99
CA GLN A 279 -2.72 11.35 -12.44
C GLN A 279 -3.28 11.38 -13.85
N ILE A 280 -2.60 10.73 -14.79
CA ILE A 280 -3.16 10.42 -16.11
C ILE A 280 -4.08 9.20 -15.94
N ILE A 281 -5.35 9.34 -16.28
CA ILE A 281 -6.42 8.37 -16.07
C ILE A 281 -6.79 7.73 -17.41
N PRO A 282 -6.34 6.49 -17.70
CA PRO A 282 -6.78 5.73 -18.87
C PRO A 282 -8.30 5.48 -18.87
N LEU A 283 -8.85 5.14 -20.04
CA LEU A 283 -10.27 4.82 -20.18
C LEU A 283 -10.68 3.72 -19.19
N GLY A 284 -11.84 3.89 -18.56
CA GLY A 284 -12.43 2.91 -17.66
C GLY A 284 -11.84 2.88 -16.25
N LEU A 285 -10.82 3.69 -15.96
CA LEU A 285 -10.15 3.73 -14.67
C LEU A 285 -10.56 4.91 -13.79
N GLU A 286 -11.58 5.68 -14.15
CA GLU A 286 -12.01 6.90 -13.44
C GLU A 286 -12.47 6.60 -12.00
N SER A 287 -13.28 5.54 -11.83
CA SER A 287 -13.72 5.12 -10.49
C SER A 287 -12.55 4.63 -9.62
N SER A 288 -11.57 3.96 -10.23
CA SER A 288 -10.35 3.49 -9.57
C SER A 288 -9.41 4.64 -9.21
N ALA A 289 -9.28 5.64 -10.09
CA ALA A 289 -8.48 6.85 -9.88
C ALA A 289 -8.93 7.60 -8.62
N ARG A 290 -10.25 7.79 -8.47
CA ARG A 290 -10.80 8.47 -7.30
C ARG A 290 -10.46 7.72 -6.00
N ARG A 291 -10.75 6.42 -5.98
CA ARG A 291 -10.57 5.57 -4.78
C ARG A 291 -9.11 5.41 -4.38
N TYR A 292 -8.20 5.28 -5.34
CA TYR A 292 -6.82 4.91 -5.07
C TYR A 292 -5.87 6.12 -4.92
N TYR A 293 -6.20 7.29 -5.47
CA TYR A 293 -5.27 8.42 -5.49
C TYR A 293 -5.92 9.80 -5.22
N ASP A 294 -7.11 10.11 -5.75
CA ASP A 294 -7.76 11.41 -5.47
C ASP A 294 -8.14 11.57 -3.98
N SER A 295 -8.88 10.61 -3.40
CA SER A 295 -9.22 10.71 -1.98
C SER A 295 -7.98 10.65 -1.09
N PRO A 296 -7.05 9.67 -1.24
CA PRO A 296 -5.88 9.59 -0.37
C PRO A 296 -4.95 10.82 -0.43
N THR A 297 -4.80 11.48 -1.58
CA THR A 297 -3.96 12.70 -1.66
C THR A 297 -4.46 13.82 -0.77
N LYS A 298 -5.79 14.01 -0.65
CA LYS A 298 -6.39 15.02 0.22
C LYS A 298 -6.05 14.78 1.68
N ASP A 299 -6.22 13.54 2.13
CA ASP A 299 -5.89 13.14 3.51
C ASP A 299 -4.39 13.29 3.79
N MET A 300 -3.57 13.08 2.76
CA MET A 300 -2.12 13.30 2.81
C MET A 300 -1.71 14.77 2.72
N THR A 301 -2.58 15.77 2.64
CA THR A 301 -2.13 17.18 2.43
C THR A 301 -1.33 17.35 1.12
N LEU A 302 -1.74 16.63 0.08
CA LEU A 302 -1.26 16.78 -1.29
C LEU A 302 -2.36 17.41 -2.14
N ARG A 303 -1.97 18.05 -3.23
CA ARG A 303 -2.88 18.58 -4.24
C ARG A 303 -3.02 17.56 -5.37
N TYR A 304 -4.20 17.45 -5.97
CA TYR A 304 -4.49 16.42 -6.96
C TYR A 304 -5.05 17.02 -8.25
N ILE A 305 -4.55 16.55 -9.39
CA ILE A 305 -5.11 16.83 -10.71
C ILE A 305 -5.28 15.50 -11.46
N GLY A 306 -6.52 15.19 -11.87
CA GLY A 306 -6.81 14.03 -12.71
C GLY A 306 -6.94 14.42 -14.18
N TYR A 307 -6.04 13.95 -15.03
CA TYR A 307 -6.13 14.12 -16.48
C TYR A 307 -6.81 12.91 -17.10
N LYS A 308 -8.08 13.06 -17.51
CA LYS A 308 -8.83 12.00 -18.19
C LYS A 308 -8.42 11.93 -19.66
N VAL A 309 -7.90 10.78 -20.08
CA VAL A 309 -7.57 10.57 -21.48
C VAL A 309 -8.85 10.48 -22.31
N SER A 310 -8.81 11.06 -23.50
CA SER A 310 -9.81 10.84 -24.53
C SER A 310 -9.58 9.51 -25.23
N VAL A 311 -10.56 9.08 -26.03
CA VAL A 311 -10.42 7.88 -26.86
C VAL A 311 -9.21 8.01 -27.80
N ASN A 312 -8.99 9.17 -28.42
CA ASN A 312 -7.89 9.41 -29.37
C ASN A 312 -6.49 9.34 -28.72
N GLU A 313 -6.41 9.55 -27.41
CA GLU A 313 -5.15 9.45 -26.65
C GLU A 313 -4.89 8.02 -26.14
N SER A 314 -5.87 7.12 -26.28
CA SER A 314 -5.75 5.73 -25.85
C SER A 314 -5.30 4.86 -27.01
N SER A 315 -4.36 3.94 -26.75
CA SER A 315 -3.98 2.91 -27.72
C SER A 315 -5.10 1.90 -28.02
N LEU A 316 -6.25 1.99 -27.33
CA LEU A 316 -7.43 1.21 -27.65
C LEU A 316 -8.10 1.73 -28.92
N PHE A 317 -7.92 3.00 -29.28
CA PHE A 317 -8.52 3.58 -30.48
C PHE A 317 -8.16 2.78 -31.73
N GLY A 318 -9.17 2.49 -32.54
CA GLY A 318 -9.05 1.66 -33.74
C GLY A 318 -8.95 0.14 -33.48
N LYS A 319 -8.73 -0.32 -32.24
CA LYS A 319 -8.72 -1.77 -31.92
C LYS A 319 -10.12 -2.36 -31.77
N TYR A 320 -11.10 -1.52 -31.44
CA TYR A 320 -12.51 -1.91 -31.32
C TYR A 320 -13.39 -1.08 -32.27
N PRO A 321 -14.54 -1.62 -32.70
CA PRO A 321 -15.54 -0.87 -33.48
C PRO A 321 -15.92 0.46 -32.80
N PRO A 322 -16.22 1.53 -33.55
CA PRO A 322 -16.51 2.85 -32.96
C PRO A 322 -17.66 2.88 -31.94
N ASP A 323 -18.63 1.98 -32.07
CA ASP A 323 -19.78 1.81 -31.18
C ASP A 323 -19.54 0.83 -30.03
N SER A 324 -18.32 0.29 -29.91
CA SER A 324 -17.97 -0.71 -28.89
C SER A 324 -18.23 -0.22 -27.47
N GLU A 325 -18.75 -1.13 -26.64
CA GLU A 325 -18.91 -0.96 -25.20
C GLU A 325 -17.58 -0.60 -24.50
N VAL A 326 -16.44 -0.95 -25.10
CA VAL A 326 -15.10 -0.57 -24.60
C VAL A 326 -14.90 0.95 -24.53
N TYR A 327 -15.51 1.70 -25.45
CA TYR A 327 -15.44 3.16 -25.42
C TYR A 327 -16.64 3.77 -24.71
N ARG A 328 -17.83 3.20 -24.90
CA ARG A 328 -19.10 3.80 -24.46
C ARG A 328 -19.44 3.51 -23.01
N ASP A 329 -19.16 2.31 -22.52
CA ASP A 329 -19.51 1.88 -21.16
C ASP A 329 -18.46 0.93 -20.55
N PRO A 330 -17.33 1.49 -20.06
CA PRO A 330 -16.34 0.69 -19.34
C PRO A 330 -16.87 0.00 -18.08
N SER A 331 -17.97 0.49 -17.49
CA SER A 331 -18.59 -0.12 -16.31
C SER A 331 -19.30 -1.42 -16.66
N ALA A 332 -19.94 -1.50 -17.83
CA ALA A 332 -20.51 -2.75 -18.34
C ALA A 332 -19.42 -3.80 -18.67
N VAL A 333 -18.27 -3.38 -19.19
CA VAL A 333 -17.13 -4.30 -19.37
C VAL A 333 -16.67 -4.87 -18.02
N ARG A 334 -16.66 -4.04 -16.96
CA ARG A 334 -16.33 -4.47 -15.59
C ARG A 334 -17.35 -5.43 -15.01
N SER A 335 -18.65 -5.19 -15.22
CA SER A 335 -19.71 -6.06 -14.68
C SER A 335 -19.71 -7.46 -15.29
N ARG A 336 -19.19 -7.61 -16.52
CA ARG A 336 -18.97 -8.91 -17.17
C ARG A 336 -17.75 -9.67 -16.69
N GLY A 337 -16.94 -9.09 -15.79
CA GLY A 337 -15.85 -9.78 -15.10
C GLY A 337 -14.56 -8.96 -15.02
N TYR A 338 -13.91 -9.02 -13.84
CA TYR A 338 -12.69 -8.27 -13.56
C TYR A 338 -11.51 -8.63 -14.48
N LEU A 339 -11.33 -9.91 -14.83
CA LEU A 339 -10.22 -10.34 -15.69
C LEU A 339 -10.29 -9.70 -17.08
N ARG A 340 -11.49 -9.62 -17.66
CA ARG A 340 -11.71 -8.96 -18.95
C ARG A 340 -11.44 -7.46 -18.85
N PHE A 341 -11.99 -6.82 -17.82
CA PHE A 341 -11.76 -5.39 -17.57
C PHE A 341 -10.27 -5.07 -17.41
N ARG A 342 -9.55 -5.85 -16.59
CA ARG A 342 -8.12 -5.70 -16.37
C ARG A 342 -7.35 -5.86 -17.69
N SER A 343 -7.63 -6.93 -18.44
CA SER A 343 -6.99 -7.17 -19.72
C SER A 343 -7.18 -6.01 -20.68
N THR A 344 -8.40 -5.48 -20.82
CA THR A 344 -8.70 -4.37 -21.73
C THR A 344 -8.07 -3.05 -21.28
N TYR A 345 -8.33 -2.60 -20.05
CA TYR A 345 -8.03 -1.22 -19.64
C TYR A 345 -6.72 -1.06 -18.86
N MET A 346 -6.20 -2.12 -18.25
CA MET A 346 -5.00 -2.05 -17.40
C MET A 346 -3.77 -2.65 -18.07
N ASP A 347 -3.95 -3.75 -18.82
CA ASP A 347 -2.84 -4.50 -19.40
C ASP A 347 -2.58 -4.10 -20.87
N ASN A 348 -3.61 -3.80 -21.66
CA ASN A 348 -3.51 -3.57 -23.12
C ASN A 348 -3.82 -2.12 -23.58
N GLN A 349 -3.78 -1.17 -22.65
CA GLN A 349 -4.02 0.25 -22.90
C GLN A 349 -2.82 1.09 -22.50
N ASP A 350 -2.13 1.63 -23.51
CA ASP A 350 -1.13 2.67 -23.38
C ASP A 350 -1.74 4.04 -23.72
N VAL A 351 -1.03 5.11 -23.40
CA VAL A 351 -1.51 6.48 -23.60
C VAL A 351 -0.52 7.32 -24.40
N ASN A 352 -1.05 8.13 -25.32
CA ASN A 352 -0.33 9.15 -26.07
C ASN A 352 -1.09 10.47 -25.90
N ILE A 353 -0.54 11.37 -25.09
CA ILE A 353 -1.26 12.52 -24.54
C ILE A 353 -1.29 13.68 -25.53
N ASP A 354 -2.46 14.32 -25.67
CA ASP A 354 -2.63 15.55 -26.41
C ASP A 354 -1.91 16.70 -25.68
N LEU A 355 -0.85 17.22 -26.30
CA LEU A 355 -0.02 18.28 -25.70
C LEU A 355 -0.81 19.57 -25.47
N GLY A 356 -1.74 19.93 -26.35
CA GLY A 356 -2.54 21.15 -26.23
C GLY A 356 -3.44 21.10 -25.00
N ARG A 357 -4.13 19.98 -24.79
CA ARG A 357 -4.97 19.76 -23.60
C ARG A 357 -4.15 19.60 -22.33
N PHE A 358 -3.03 18.89 -22.40
CA PHE A 358 -2.20 18.63 -21.22
C PHE A 358 -1.41 19.87 -20.78
N ARG A 359 -1.15 20.82 -21.69
CA ARG A 359 -0.56 22.12 -21.36
C ARG A 359 -1.33 22.85 -20.26
N GLU A 360 -2.66 22.87 -20.35
CA GLU A 360 -3.53 23.50 -19.35
C GLU A 360 -3.46 22.79 -17.99
N THR A 361 -3.27 21.47 -18.01
CA THR A 361 -3.03 20.68 -16.79
C THR A 361 -1.71 21.06 -16.12
N LEU A 362 -0.65 21.24 -16.89
CA LEU A 362 0.66 21.66 -16.36
C LEU A 362 0.66 23.12 -15.87
N LEU A 363 -0.06 24.02 -16.55
CA LEU A 363 -0.23 25.40 -16.07
C LEU A 363 -0.97 25.47 -14.74
N ASN A 364 -2.05 24.68 -14.58
CA ASN A 364 -2.74 24.57 -13.31
C ASN A 364 -1.79 24.04 -12.22
N ALA A 365 -1.05 22.97 -12.49
CA ALA A 365 -0.06 22.45 -11.55
C ALA A 365 0.99 23.51 -11.17
N LEU A 366 1.44 24.32 -12.13
CA LEU A 366 2.42 25.39 -11.90
C LEU A 366 1.89 26.47 -10.97
N GLN A 367 0.63 26.88 -11.18
CA GLN A 367 -0.05 27.82 -10.30
C GLN A 367 -0.17 27.26 -8.89
N LEU A 368 -0.51 25.98 -8.75
CA LEU A 368 -0.61 25.35 -7.43
C LEU A 368 0.74 25.32 -6.71
N VAL A 369 1.84 24.96 -7.36
CA VAL A 369 3.14 24.88 -6.64
C VAL A 369 3.81 26.24 -6.41
N ARG A 370 3.32 27.31 -7.04
CA ARG A 370 3.81 28.69 -6.82
C ARG A 370 2.99 29.47 -5.79
N ASN A 371 1.81 28.98 -5.43
CA ASN A 371 0.92 29.54 -4.41
C ASN A 371 1.00 28.73 -3.12
#